data_AF-A0AAN0RMC8-F1
#
_entry.id   AF-A0AAN0RMC8-F1
#
_cell.length_a   1.000
_cell.length_b   1.000
_cell.length_c   1.000
_cell.angle_alpha   90.00
_cell.angle_beta   90.00
_cell.angle_gamma   90.00
#
_symmetry.space_group_name_H-M   'P 1'
#
loop_
_entity.id
_entity.type
_entity.pdbx_description
1 polymer ?
#
loop_
_entity_poly.entity_id
_entity_poly.type
_entity_poly.pdbx_seq_one_letter_code
_entity_poly.pdbx_strand_id
1 'polypeptide(L)'
;MVHKSIFILLLILSTYVRGEASVPGESSALEYVSGSGDVYRSLRFRRSDGTMFTPFDEGLSFYKPAANSLSPDRQYSIVNFSVQGDLGDSSGTSVQTEYLCAFVRMKDGCVIHVAQDATCGGEWHPPHRWSINIEPIFDNPPNAADVYSGYSSKHKRGHQVSQPPILAYLAEGTTFDNLLACDPPNSENRSVYSKLLIQLQREGDAENATKLRKGLSGGRN
;
A
#
# COMPACT_ATOMS: atom_id res chain seq x y z
N MET A 1 -25.95 61.37 -24.56
CA MET A 1 -26.05 60.64 -23.28
C MET A 1 -25.73 59.19 -23.55
N VAL A 2 -24.49 58.74 -23.30
CA VAL A 2 -24.07 57.34 -23.55
C VAL A 2 -23.61 56.77 -22.21
N HIS A 3 -24.44 55.91 -21.61
CA HIS A 3 -24.11 55.18 -20.40
C HIS A 3 -23.18 54.02 -20.75
N LYS A 4 -21.94 54.05 -20.25
CA LYS A 4 -21.01 52.92 -20.30
C LYS A 4 -21.30 52.02 -19.09
N SER A 5 -21.91 50.87 -19.32
CA SER A 5 -22.02 49.80 -18.33
C SER A 5 -20.73 48.96 -18.35
N ILE A 6 -19.99 48.98 -17.25
CA ILE A 6 -18.82 48.13 -17.02
C ILE A 6 -19.33 46.82 -16.41
N PHE A 7 -19.26 45.73 -17.16
CA PHE A 7 -19.46 44.38 -16.62
C PHE A 7 -18.14 43.90 -16.01
N ILE A 8 -18.10 43.78 -14.67
CA ILE A 8 -17.02 43.11 -13.96
C ILE A 8 -17.36 41.62 -13.90
N LEU A 9 -16.65 40.80 -14.67
CA LEU A 9 -16.69 39.34 -14.59
C LEU A 9 -15.82 38.90 -13.40
N LEU A 10 -16.44 38.49 -12.30
CA LEU A 10 -15.75 37.79 -11.22
C LEU A 10 -15.48 36.34 -11.65
N LEU A 11 -14.21 36.04 -11.95
CA LEU A 11 -13.70 34.67 -12.04
C LEU A 11 -13.52 34.11 -10.63
N ILE A 12 -14.45 33.26 -10.19
CA ILE A 12 -14.28 32.45 -8.99
C ILE A 12 -13.29 31.32 -9.35
N LEU A 13 -12.01 31.52 -9.07
CA LEU A 13 -11.04 30.43 -9.01
C LEU A 13 -11.41 29.55 -7.81
N SER A 14 -12.15 28.46 -8.05
CA SER A 14 -12.28 27.41 -7.04
C SER A 14 -10.91 26.73 -6.91
N THR A 15 -10.09 27.20 -5.97
CA THR A 15 -8.96 26.43 -5.48
C THR A 15 -9.56 25.18 -4.83
N TYR A 16 -9.57 24.06 -5.56
CA TYR A 16 -9.78 22.75 -4.96
C TYR A 16 -8.66 22.58 -3.93
N VAL A 17 -8.97 22.82 -2.66
CA VAL A 17 -8.08 22.52 -1.56
C VAL A 17 -8.01 21.00 -1.52
N ARG A 18 -6.95 20.45 -2.13
CA ARG A 18 -6.62 19.03 -2.03
C ARG A 18 -6.23 18.80 -0.56
N GLY A 19 -7.10 18.12 0.19
CA GLY A 19 -6.77 17.74 1.56
C GLY A 19 -5.57 16.82 1.51
N GLU A 20 -4.48 17.22 2.14
CA GLU A 20 -3.30 16.39 2.39
C GLU A 20 -3.25 16.14 3.90
N ALA A 21 -3.20 14.88 4.30
CA ALA A 21 -2.96 14.47 5.68
C ALA A 21 -1.64 13.71 5.74
N SER A 22 -0.95 13.77 6.87
CA SER A 22 0.26 12.97 7.06
C SER A 22 0.35 12.38 8.46
N VAL A 23 0.98 11.21 8.55
CA VAL A 23 1.40 10.61 9.82
C VAL A 23 2.92 10.69 9.87
N PRO A 24 3.49 11.64 10.63
CA PRO A 24 4.94 11.80 10.72
C PRO A 24 5.55 10.74 11.65
N GLY A 25 6.51 9.98 11.12
CA GLY A 25 7.45 9.20 11.90
C GLY A 25 8.53 10.09 12.53
N GLU A 26 9.66 9.50 12.90
CA GLU A 26 10.82 10.25 13.41
C GLU A 26 11.56 10.99 12.29
N SER A 27 11.81 10.31 11.18
CA SER A 27 12.47 10.87 9.99
C SER A 27 11.73 10.53 8.68
N SER A 28 10.57 9.88 8.77
CA SER A 28 9.75 9.41 7.66
C SER A 28 8.32 9.94 7.77
N ALA A 29 7.50 9.74 6.74
CA ALA A 29 6.09 10.08 6.80
C ALA A 29 5.23 9.18 5.91
N LEU A 30 4.02 8.87 6.37
CA LEU A 30 2.92 8.42 5.53
C LEU A 30 2.13 9.64 5.06
N GLU A 31 2.03 9.83 3.75
CA GLU A 31 1.38 10.99 3.13
C GLU A 31 0.13 10.53 2.39
N TYR A 32 -1.02 11.04 2.81
CA TYR A 32 -2.33 10.78 2.23
C TYR A 32 -2.63 11.87 1.21
N VAL A 33 -2.79 11.47 -0.05
CA VAL A 33 -2.82 12.39 -1.20
C VAL A 33 -4.12 12.24 -1.98
N SER A 34 -4.50 13.32 -2.67
CA SER A 34 -5.70 13.36 -3.52
C SER A 34 -6.98 13.08 -2.74
N GLY A 35 -7.09 13.70 -1.56
CA GLY A 35 -8.24 13.55 -0.68
C GLY A 35 -9.37 14.56 -0.93
N SER A 36 -10.57 14.13 -0.54
CA SER A 36 -11.77 14.97 -0.41
C SER A 36 -12.46 14.60 0.90
N GLY A 37 -12.50 15.53 1.86
CA GLY A 37 -12.97 15.24 3.21
C GLY A 37 -12.04 14.27 3.94
N ASP A 38 -12.60 13.19 4.49
CA ASP A 38 -11.86 12.19 5.27
C ASP A 38 -11.43 10.95 4.44
N VAL A 39 -11.56 11.01 3.10
CA VAL A 39 -11.20 9.91 2.19
C VAL A 39 -10.13 10.36 1.19
N TYR A 40 -9.11 9.54 1.00
CA TYR A 40 -7.94 9.76 0.15
C TYR A 40 -7.80 8.64 -0.88
N ARG A 41 -7.23 8.94 -2.05
CA ARG A 41 -7.12 8.00 -3.18
C ARG A 41 -5.73 7.40 -3.36
N SER A 42 -4.75 7.95 -2.67
CA SER A 42 -3.37 7.47 -2.73
C SER A 42 -2.71 7.69 -1.39
N LEU A 43 -1.83 6.75 -1.05
CA LEU A 43 -0.95 6.85 0.10
C LEU A 43 0.48 6.63 -0.36
N ARG A 44 1.38 7.55 0.02
CA ARG A 44 2.81 7.48 -0.30
C ARG A 44 3.60 7.41 0.99
N PHE A 45 4.73 6.72 0.96
CA PHE A 45 5.68 6.71 2.05
C PHE A 45 6.91 7.52 1.67
N ARG A 46 7.26 8.49 2.52
CA ARG A 46 8.49 9.26 2.46
C ARG A 46 9.54 8.66 3.39
N ARG A 47 10.65 8.21 2.83
CA ARG A 47 11.82 7.77 3.58
C ARG A 47 12.62 8.96 4.12
N SER A 48 13.55 8.66 5.02
CA SER A 48 14.44 9.65 5.65
C SER A 48 15.37 10.37 4.66
N ASP A 49 15.70 9.74 3.54
CA ASP A 49 16.46 10.31 2.42
C ASP A 49 15.59 11.18 1.48
N GLY A 50 14.29 11.32 1.76
CA GLY A 50 13.33 12.03 0.93
C GLY A 50 12.77 11.21 -0.24
N THR A 51 13.23 9.97 -0.44
CA THR A 51 12.70 9.08 -1.48
C THR A 51 11.25 8.72 -1.17
N MET A 52 10.40 8.81 -2.20
CA MET A 52 8.97 8.48 -2.13
C MET A 52 8.70 7.15 -2.84
N PHE A 53 7.80 6.34 -2.28
CA PHE A 53 7.21 5.19 -2.98
C PHE A 53 5.76 4.95 -2.55
N THR A 54 5.03 4.12 -3.29
CA THR A 54 3.62 3.81 -3.04
C THR A 54 3.50 2.36 -2.56
N PRO A 55 3.34 2.10 -1.25
CA PRO A 55 3.24 0.73 -0.74
C PRO A 55 1.90 0.05 -1.05
N PHE A 56 0.88 0.81 -1.45
CA PHE A 56 -0.47 0.34 -1.67
C PHE A 56 -0.91 0.47 -3.12
N ASP A 57 -1.78 -0.43 -3.56
CA ASP A 57 -2.30 -0.44 -4.92
C ASP A 57 -3.13 0.82 -5.24
N GLU A 58 -3.29 1.08 -6.54
CA GLU A 58 -4.23 2.08 -7.02
C GLU A 58 -5.68 1.59 -6.85
N GLY A 59 -6.65 2.51 -6.92
CA GLY A 59 -8.09 2.18 -6.80
C GLY A 59 -8.59 2.01 -5.36
N LEU A 60 -7.68 2.06 -4.37
CA LEU A 60 -8.04 2.00 -2.96
C LEU A 60 -8.61 3.33 -2.43
N SER A 61 -9.42 3.22 -1.38
CA SER A 61 -9.88 4.38 -0.61
C SER A 61 -9.27 4.33 0.78
N PHE A 62 -8.43 5.30 1.10
CA PHE A 62 -7.78 5.42 2.41
C PHE A 62 -8.56 6.38 3.29
N TYR A 63 -8.72 6.04 4.56
CA TYR A 63 -9.43 6.88 5.52
C TYR A 63 -8.44 7.74 6.30
N LYS A 64 -8.88 8.94 6.68
CA LYS A 64 -8.09 9.87 7.48
C LYS A 64 -7.48 9.16 8.70
N PRO A 65 -6.17 9.36 8.97
CA PRO A 65 -5.52 8.73 10.12
C PRO A 65 -6.17 9.21 11.42
N ALA A 66 -6.40 8.27 12.33
CA ALA A 66 -6.91 8.54 13.67
C ALA A 66 -5.76 8.97 14.60
N ALA A 67 -6.10 9.55 15.76
CA ALA A 67 -5.10 9.97 16.75
C ALA A 67 -4.23 8.81 17.26
N ASN A 68 -4.79 7.59 17.29
CA ASN A 68 -4.10 6.35 17.63
C ASN A 68 -3.54 5.60 16.41
N SER A 69 -3.43 6.24 15.24
CA SER A 69 -2.86 5.58 14.06
C SER A 69 -1.40 5.19 14.26
N LEU A 70 -0.64 5.90 15.10
CA LEU A 70 0.79 5.66 15.32
C LEU A 70 1.01 4.97 16.69
N SER A 71 1.90 3.98 16.74
CA SER A 71 2.29 3.32 17.98
C SER A 71 2.93 4.32 18.96
N PRO A 72 2.85 4.09 20.30
CA PRO A 72 3.45 4.97 21.30
C PRO A 72 4.93 5.30 21.07
N ASP A 73 5.70 4.33 20.58
CA ASP A 73 7.12 4.49 20.23
C ASP A 73 7.37 4.91 18.77
N ARG A 74 6.30 5.16 18.01
CA ARG A 74 6.31 5.64 16.63
C ARG A 74 6.96 4.69 15.61
N GLN A 75 7.20 3.43 15.98
CA GLN A 75 7.79 2.44 15.08
C GLN A 75 6.81 1.89 14.04
N TYR A 76 5.50 1.91 14.33
CA TYR A 76 4.48 1.35 13.46
C TYR A 76 3.26 2.27 13.36
N SER A 77 2.61 2.28 12.19
CA SER A 77 1.35 2.96 11.96
C SER A 77 0.30 1.99 11.43
N ILE A 78 -0.96 2.14 11.85
CA ILE A 78 -2.11 1.51 11.22
C ILE A 78 -2.70 2.44 10.15
N VAL A 79 -2.99 1.87 8.98
CA VAL A 79 -3.63 2.53 7.83
C VAL A 79 -4.94 1.80 7.56
N ASN A 80 -6.06 2.52 7.64
CA ASN A 80 -7.37 1.96 7.28
C ASN A 80 -7.68 2.28 5.82
N PHE A 81 -8.12 1.28 5.07
CA PHE A 81 -8.46 1.43 3.66
C PHE A 81 -9.57 0.47 3.24
N SER A 82 -10.12 0.67 2.05
CA SER A 82 -11.07 -0.26 1.47
C SER A 82 -10.81 -0.51 0.00
N VAL A 83 -11.09 -1.73 -0.41
CA VAL A 83 -11.09 -2.19 -1.81
C VAL A 83 -12.54 -2.22 -2.29
N GLN A 84 -12.81 -1.72 -3.50
CA GLN A 84 -14.09 -1.92 -4.17
C GLN A 84 -13.92 -2.97 -5.26
N GLY A 85 -14.78 -3.99 -5.24
CA GLY A 85 -14.85 -5.03 -6.26
C GLY A 85 -16.26 -5.14 -6.81
N ASP A 86 -16.36 -5.53 -8.08
CA ASP A 86 -17.62 -5.81 -8.74
C ASP A 86 -17.91 -7.31 -8.68
N LEU A 87 -19.02 -7.70 -8.04
CA LEU A 87 -19.58 -9.04 -8.18
C LEU A 87 -20.63 -9.01 -9.28
N GLY A 88 -20.30 -9.56 -10.44
CA GLY A 88 -21.26 -9.85 -11.50
C GLY A 88 -21.96 -11.18 -11.22
N ASP A 89 -23.27 -11.16 -11.03
CA ASP A 89 -24.11 -12.36 -11.11
C ASP A 89 -25.15 -12.24 -12.22
N SER A 90 -25.96 -13.27 -12.41
CA SER A 90 -27.01 -13.30 -13.44
C SER A 90 -28.13 -12.26 -13.23
N SER A 91 -28.13 -11.54 -12.10
CA SER A 91 -29.10 -10.50 -11.72
C SER A 91 -28.54 -9.07 -11.80
N GLY A 92 -27.23 -8.90 -11.96
CA GLY A 92 -26.56 -7.61 -12.15
C GLY A 92 -25.17 -7.55 -11.52
N THR A 93 -24.54 -6.38 -11.61
CA THR A 93 -23.28 -6.10 -10.91
C THR A 93 -23.58 -5.43 -9.57
N SER A 94 -23.19 -6.07 -8.47
CA SER A 94 -23.21 -5.45 -7.13
C SER A 94 -21.80 -5.02 -6.73
N VAL A 95 -21.67 -3.80 -6.21
CA VAL A 95 -20.38 -3.29 -5.70
C VAL A 95 -20.21 -3.79 -4.27
N GLN A 96 -19.20 -4.63 -4.04
CA GLN A 96 -18.78 -5.04 -2.71
C GLN A 96 -17.63 -4.15 -2.25
N THR A 97 -17.73 -3.63 -1.03
CA THR A 97 -16.64 -2.87 -0.39
C THR A 97 -16.09 -3.70 0.76
N GLU A 98 -14.81 -4.04 0.68
CA GLU A 98 -14.09 -4.71 1.75
C GLU A 98 -13.27 -3.69 2.53
N TYR A 99 -13.43 -3.67 3.86
CA TYR A 99 -12.71 -2.77 4.76
C TYR A 99 -11.54 -3.50 5.39
N LEU A 100 -10.35 -2.95 5.21
CA LEU A 100 -9.08 -3.52 5.60
C LEU A 100 -8.27 -2.53 6.43
N CYS A 101 -7.29 -3.05 7.13
CA CYS A 101 -6.25 -2.27 7.78
C CYS A 101 -4.88 -2.87 7.50
N ALA A 102 -3.89 -1.99 7.41
CA ALA A 102 -2.51 -2.34 7.18
C ALA A 102 -1.63 -1.81 8.30
N PHE A 103 -0.68 -2.62 8.73
CA PHE A 103 0.37 -2.25 9.67
C PHE A 103 1.60 -1.86 8.88
N VAL A 104 2.07 -0.63 9.05
CA VAL A 104 3.21 -0.06 8.33
C VAL A 104 4.34 0.20 9.29
N ARG A 105 5.51 -0.34 9.01
CA ARG A 105 6.73 -0.06 9.76
C ARG A 105 7.30 1.28 9.33
N MET A 106 7.36 2.22 10.27
CA MET A 106 7.70 3.62 9.98
C MET A 106 9.18 3.85 9.66
N LYS A 107 10.08 2.89 9.90
CA LYS A 107 11.50 3.07 9.56
C LYS A 107 11.76 3.02 8.04
N ASP A 108 10.99 2.23 7.31
CA ASP A 108 11.24 1.89 5.90
C ASP A 108 10.00 1.89 5.01
N GLY A 109 8.80 1.98 5.61
CA GLY A 109 7.51 2.02 4.92
C GLY A 109 6.98 0.65 4.54
N CYS A 110 7.59 -0.44 5.05
CA CYS A 110 7.12 -1.79 4.83
C CYS A 110 5.74 -1.99 5.47
N VAL A 111 4.73 -2.35 4.66
CA VAL A 111 3.45 -2.89 5.11
C VAL A 111 3.71 -4.34 5.52
N ILE A 112 3.88 -4.55 6.82
CA ILE A 112 4.24 -5.86 7.41
C ILE A 112 3.05 -6.80 7.52
N HIS A 113 1.83 -6.26 7.53
CA HIS A 113 0.63 -7.06 7.63
C HIS A 113 -0.59 -6.30 7.10
N VAL A 114 -1.49 -7.02 6.46
CA VAL A 114 -2.82 -6.55 6.06
C VAL A 114 -3.84 -7.48 6.68
N ALA A 115 -4.86 -6.90 7.30
CA ALA A 115 -5.89 -7.63 8.01
C ALA A 115 -7.28 -7.06 7.75
N GLN A 116 -8.28 -7.81 8.19
CA GLN A 116 -9.69 -7.52 8.04
C GLN A 116 -10.42 -7.61 9.39
N ASP A 117 -11.68 -7.18 9.38
CA ASP A 117 -12.64 -7.35 10.46
C ASP A 117 -12.16 -6.84 11.83
N ALA A 118 -12.37 -7.63 12.88
CA ALA A 118 -12.07 -7.29 14.27
C ALA A 118 -10.59 -6.91 14.50
N THR A 119 -9.70 -7.36 13.63
CA THR A 119 -8.28 -7.01 13.69
C THR A 119 -8.05 -5.50 13.60
N CYS A 120 -8.85 -4.81 12.80
CA CYS A 120 -8.71 -3.39 12.58
C CYS A 120 -9.26 -2.53 13.72
N GLY A 121 -10.04 -3.13 14.63
CA GLY A 121 -10.63 -2.46 15.80
C GLY A 121 -9.80 -2.52 17.08
N GLY A 122 -8.55 -2.99 17.01
CA GLY A 122 -7.65 -3.05 18.16
C GLY A 122 -7.14 -1.69 18.65
N GLU A 123 -6.24 -1.74 19.62
CA GLU A 123 -5.54 -0.55 20.13
C GLU A 123 -4.05 -0.82 20.35
N TRP A 124 -3.26 0.24 20.49
CA TRP A 124 -1.85 0.10 20.82
C TRP A 124 -1.64 -0.07 22.33
N HIS A 125 -0.90 -1.11 22.69
CA HIS A 125 -0.25 -1.23 23.99
C HIS A 125 1.24 -0.93 23.86
N PRO A 126 1.83 -0.19 24.82
CA PRO A 126 3.26 0.10 24.78
C PRO A 126 4.15 -1.16 24.69
N PRO A 127 5.30 -1.07 23.99
CA PRO A 127 5.70 0.08 23.17
C PRO A 127 4.98 0.15 21.81
N HIS A 128 4.63 -1.00 21.22
CA HIS A 128 4.01 -1.11 19.90
C HIS A 128 3.22 -2.40 19.69
N ARG A 129 2.63 -2.98 20.74
CA ARG A 129 1.82 -4.19 20.60
C ARG A 129 0.40 -3.82 20.19
N TRP A 130 -0.15 -4.44 19.15
CA TRP A 130 -1.55 -4.27 18.78
C TRP A 130 -2.41 -5.26 19.56
N SER A 131 -3.31 -4.77 20.43
CA SER A 131 -4.10 -5.62 21.31
C SER A 131 -5.39 -6.10 20.66
N ILE A 132 -5.28 -7.30 20.12
CA ILE A 132 -6.36 -8.17 19.66
C ILE A 132 -5.87 -9.61 19.87
N ASN A 133 -6.77 -10.56 20.10
CA ASN A 133 -6.43 -11.97 20.36
C ASN A 133 -5.98 -12.71 19.08
N ILE A 134 -4.88 -12.27 18.45
CA ILE A 134 -4.36 -12.92 17.23
C ILE A 134 -2.83 -12.93 17.25
N GLU A 135 -2.26 -13.84 16.43
CA GLU A 135 -0.84 -14.10 16.24
C GLU A 135 0.03 -12.84 16.23
N PRO A 136 1.31 -12.91 16.64
CA PRO A 136 2.21 -11.77 16.61
C PRO A 136 2.36 -11.24 15.17
N ILE A 137 1.66 -10.14 14.90
CA ILE A 137 1.50 -9.50 13.58
C ILE A 137 2.84 -9.08 12.94
N PHE A 138 3.90 -8.96 13.76
CA PHE A 138 5.17 -8.35 13.36
C PHE A 138 6.29 -9.35 13.07
N ASP A 139 6.08 -10.65 13.29
CA ASP A 139 7.17 -11.63 13.26
C ASP A 139 7.53 -12.09 11.84
N ASN A 140 6.62 -11.95 10.87
CA ASN A 140 6.78 -12.46 9.51
C ASN A 140 6.41 -11.40 8.46
N PRO A 141 7.27 -10.39 8.20
CA PRO A 141 7.02 -9.42 7.15
C PRO A 141 7.02 -10.08 5.76
N PRO A 142 6.34 -9.49 4.75
CA PRO A 142 6.35 -9.99 3.39
C PRO A 142 7.76 -10.17 2.84
N ASN A 143 8.02 -11.31 2.21
CA ASN A 143 9.31 -11.64 1.62
C ASN A 143 9.16 -12.35 0.27
N ALA A 144 10.20 -12.25 -0.55
CA ALA A 144 10.19 -12.76 -1.92
C ALA A 144 10.08 -14.28 -2.00
N ALA A 145 10.61 -14.99 -0.99
CA ALA A 145 10.60 -16.45 -0.94
C ALA A 145 9.16 -16.97 -0.81
N ASP A 146 8.37 -16.39 0.07
CA ASP A 146 6.97 -16.76 0.27
C ASP A 146 6.11 -16.44 -0.95
N VAL A 147 6.29 -15.27 -1.56
CA VAL A 147 5.60 -14.88 -2.81
C VAL A 147 5.90 -15.89 -3.91
N TYR A 148 7.18 -16.20 -4.15
CA TYR A 148 7.57 -17.15 -5.19
C TYR A 148 7.13 -18.58 -4.88
N SER A 149 7.19 -19.00 -3.61
CA SER A 149 6.73 -20.32 -3.15
C SER A 149 5.22 -20.49 -3.39
N GLY A 150 4.41 -19.49 -3.00
CA GLY A 150 2.97 -19.45 -3.26
C GLY A 150 2.64 -19.55 -4.75
N TYR A 151 3.34 -18.77 -5.58
CA TYR A 151 3.20 -18.84 -7.03
C TYR A 151 3.55 -20.23 -7.60
N SER A 152 4.71 -20.77 -7.21
CA SER A 152 5.21 -22.05 -7.74
C SER A 152 4.35 -23.26 -7.33
N SER A 153 3.78 -23.21 -6.12
CA SER A 153 2.85 -24.23 -5.61
C SER A 153 1.43 -24.09 -6.16
N LYS A 154 1.15 -23.00 -6.90
CA LYS A 154 -0.19 -22.62 -7.37
C LYS A 154 -1.21 -22.51 -6.24
N HIS A 155 -0.75 -22.25 -5.01
CA HIS A 155 -1.60 -22.17 -3.84
C HIS A 155 -1.75 -20.70 -3.43
N LYS A 156 -2.92 -20.12 -3.72
CA LYS A 156 -3.37 -18.86 -3.12
C LYS A 156 -4.52 -19.22 -2.17
N ARG A 157 -4.48 -18.76 -0.91
CA ARG A 157 -5.56 -19.04 0.06
C ARG A 157 -6.92 -18.65 -0.56
N GLY A 158 -7.84 -19.61 -0.65
CA GLY A 158 -9.27 -19.36 -0.88
C GLY A 158 -9.86 -19.72 -2.25
N HIS A 159 -9.14 -19.63 -3.39
CA HIS A 159 -9.77 -19.86 -4.71
C HIS A 159 -8.79 -20.48 -5.73
N GLN A 160 -9.20 -21.58 -6.38
CA GLN A 160 -8.56 -22.09 -7.59
C GLN A 160 -8.92 -21.17 -8.75
N VAL A 161 -8.00 -20.30 -9.15
CA VAL A 161 -8.06 -19.57 -10.42
C VAL A 161 -6.94 -20.10 -11.31
N SER A 162 -7.17 -20.16 -12.62
CA SER A 162 -6.16 -20.44 -13.64
C SER A 162 -4.93 -19.53 -13.44
N GLN A 163 -3.89 -20.03 -12.76
CA GLN A 163 -2.59 -19.41 -12.50
C GLN A 163 -2.57 -17.88 -12.60
N PRO A 164 -2.98 -17.15 -11.54
CA PRO A 164 -2.92 -15.69 -11.58
C PRO A 164 -1.46 -15.22 -11.69
N PRO A 165 -1.21 -14.00 -12.23
CA PRO A 165 0.13 -13.42 -12.32
C PRO A 165 0.87 -13.46 -10.98
N ILE A 166 2.20 -13.48 -11.00
CA ILE A 166 3.01 -13.64 -9.78
C ILE A 166 2.73 -12.56 -8.74
N LEU A 167 2.39 -11.35 -9.17
CA LEU A 167 2.04 -10.24 -8.27
C LEU A 167 0.70 -10.42 -7.56
N ALA A 168 -0.17 -11.30 -8.03
CA ALA A 168 -1.40 -11.63 -7.32
C ALA A 168 -1.15 -12.40 -6.01
N TYR A 169 0.09 -12.82 -5.74
CA TYR A 169 0.51 -13.48 -4.49
C TYR A 169 1.06 -12.49 -3.45
N LEU A 170 1.07 -11.19 -3.73
CA LEU A 170 1.33 -10.15 -2.74
C LEU A 170 0.19 -10.08 -1.71
N ALA A 171 0.45 -9.43 -0.57
CA ALA A 171 -0.59 -9.13 0.40
C ALA A 171 -1.65 -8.21 -0.21
N GLU A 172 -2.91 -8.41 0.16
CA GLU A 172 -4.06 -7.70 -0.42
C GLU A 172 -3.87 -6.18 -0.37
N GLY A 173 -4.07 -5.51 -1.51
CA GLY A 173 -3.93 -4.06 -1.63
C GLY A 173 -2.50 -3.53 -1.53
N THR A 174 -1.46 -4.38 -1.60
CA THR A 174 -0.05 -3.94 -1.55
C THR A 174 0.69 -4.13 -2.87
N THR A 175 1.63 -3.23 -3.13
CA THR A 175 2.37 -3.21 -4.40
C THR A 175 3.65 -4.04 -4.35
N PHE A 176 4.27 -4.23 -5.52
CA PHE A 176 5.64 -4.74 -5.61
C PHE A 176 6.66 -3.83 -4.90
N ASP A 177 6.41 -2.51 -4.83
CA ASP A 177 7.27 -1.58 -4.10
C ASP A 177 7.24 -1.85 -2.59
N ASN A 178 6.11 -2.33 -2.05
CA ASN A 178 6.02 -2.80 -0.68
C ASN A 178 6.94 -4.02 -0.45
N LEU A 179 6.90 -5.02 -1.34
CA LEU A 179 7.79 -6.19 -1.25
C LEU A 179 9.27 -5.76 -1.21
N LEU A 180 9.67 -4.83 -2.09
CA LEU A 180 11.04 -4.31 -2.11
C LEU A 180 11.40 -3.48 -0.88
N ALA A 181 10.43 -2.87 -0.20
CA ALA A 181 10.65 -2.18 1.06
C ALA A 181 10.78 -3.15 2.24
N CYS A 182 10.03 -4.26 2.23
CA CYS A 182 10.02 -5.26 3.29
C CYS A 182 11.21 -6.23 3.23
N ASP A 183 11.58 -6.67 2.03
CA ASP A 183 12.62 -7.67 1.77
C ASP A 183 13.54 -7.20 0.64
N PRO A 184 14.34 -6.12 0.80
CA PRO A 184 15.16 -5.58 -0.28
C PRO A 184 16.15 -6.64 -0.84
N PRO A 185 16.42 -6.65 -2.17
CA PRO A 185 17.37 -7.57 -2.76
C PRO A 185 18.77 -7.46 -2.14
N ASN A 186 19.29 -8.58 -1.66
CA ASN A 186 20.61 -8.74 -1.05
C ASN A 186 21.24 -10.08 -1.49
N SER A 187 22.39 -10.47 -0.94
CA SER A 187 23.08 -11.71 -1.32
C SER A 187 22.30 -12.98 -1.01
N GLU A 188 21.51 -12.98 0.07
CA GLU A 188 20.79 -14.16 0.58
C GLU A 188 19.54 -14.45 -0.26
N ASN A 189 18.76 -13.42 -0.59
CA ASN A 189 17.52 -13.55 -1.37
C ASN A 189 17.71 -13.35 -2.89
N ARG A 190 18.95 -13.08 -3.36
CA ARG A 190 19.28 -12.79 -4.77
C ARG A 190 18.73 -13.84 -5.73
N SER A 191 18.83 -15.11 -5.36
CA SER A 191 18.44 -16.23 -6.22
C SER A 191 16.91 -16.25 -6.43
N VAL A 192 16.14 -15.94 -5.39
CA VAL A 192 14.67 -15.85 -5.45
C VAL A 192 14.27 -14.66 -6.30
N TYR A 193 14.88 -13.50 -6.07
CA TYR A 193 14.62 -12.31 -6.89
C TYR A 193 14.98 -12.51 -8.37
N SER A 194 16.03 -13.28 -8.67
CA SER A 194 16.36 -13.62 -10.06
C SER A 194 15.24 -14.45 -10.72
N LYS A 195 14.57 -15.33 -9.97
CA LYS A 195 13.41 -16.09 -10.46
C LYS A 195 12.17 -15.21 -10.62
N LEU A 196 11.92 -14.30 -9.65
CA LEU A 196 10.86 -13.29 -9.76
C LEU A 196 11.04 -12.43 -11.01
N LEU A 197 12.25 -11.96 -11.29
CA LEU A 197 12.55 -11.17 -12.48
C LEU A 197 12.18 -11.90 -13.77
N ILE A 198 12.58 -13.17 -13.89
CA ILE A 198 12.25 -14.00 -15.06
C ILE A 198 10.72 -14.12 -15.21
N GLN A 199 10.00 -14.30 -14.10
CA GLN A 199 8.55 -14.46 -14.15
C GLN A 199 7.83 -13.15 -14.53
N LEU A 200 8.23 -12.01 -13.95
CA LEU A 200 7.71 -10.70 -14.33
C LEU A 200 7.91 -10.42 -15.83
N GLN A 201 9.08 -10.78 -16.38
CA GLN A 201 9.35 -10.65 -17.81
C GLN A 201 8.46 -11.55 -18.67
N ARG A 202 8.17 -12.77 -18.22
CA ARG A 202 7.26 -13.70 -18.92
C ARG A 202 5.81 -13.22 -18.91
N GLU A 203 5.39 -12.58 -17.83
CA GLU A 203 4.05 -12.02 -17.67
C GLU A 203 3.89 -10.65 -18.35
N GLY A 204 4.97 -10.08 -18.89
CA GLY A 204 4.96 -8.79 -19.57
C GLY A 204 4.96 -7.58 -18.63
N ASP A 205 5.21 -7.78 -17.33
CA ASP A 205 5.34 -6.69 -16.35
C ASP A 205 6.71 -6.02 -16.48
N ALA A 206 6.81 -5.11 -17.46
CA ALA A 206 8.05 -4.39 -17.75
C ALA A 206 8.44 -3.40 -16.66
N GLU A 207 7.48 -2.82 -15.94
CA GLU A 207 7.72 -1.83 -14.90
C GLU A 207 8.42 -2.47 -13.70
N ASN A 208 7.81 -3.49 -13.11
CA ASN A 208 8.36 -4.15 -11.92
C ASN A 208 9.62 -4.95 -12.26
N ALA A 209 9.72 -5.52 -13.46
CA ALA A 209 10.97 -6.13 -13.94
C ALA A 209 12.12 -5.10 -14.02
N THR A 210 11.85 -3.86 -14.43
CA THR A 210 12.86 -2.80 -14.49
C THR A 210 13.30 -2.36 -13.10
N LYS A 211 12.35 -2.15 -12.17
CA LYS A 211 12.64 -1.86 -10.76
C LYS A 211 13.54 -2.93 -10.15
N LEU A 212 13.20 -4.20 -10.34
CA LEU A 212 13.96 -5.32 -9.78
C LEU A 212 15.36 -5.47 -10.41
N ARG A 213 15.50 -5.26 -11.72
CA ARG A 213 16.80 -5.28 -12.40
C ARG A 213 17.76 -4.24 -11.80
N LYS A 214 17.26 -3.05 -11.48
CA LYS A 214 18.05 -2.00 -10.81
C LYS A 214 18.52 -2.47 -9.43
N GLY A 215 17.63 -3.04 -8.62
CA GLY A 215 17.96 -3.58 -7.30
C GLY A 215 19.03 -4.69 -7.35
N LEU A 216 18.87 -5.66 -8.25
CA LEU A 216 19.83 -6.76 -8.43
C LEU A 216 21.20 -6.32 -8.96
N SER A 217 21.26 -5.18 -9.66
CA SER A 217 22.49 -4.60 -10.17
C SER A 217 23.22 -3.75 -9.12
N GLY A 218 22.49 -3.14 -8.19
CA GLY A 218 23.07 -2.33 -7.10
C GLY A 218 23.87 -3.13 -6.08
N GLY A 219 23.57 -4.43 -5.89
CA GLY A 219 24.33 -5.32 -5.01
C GLY A 219 25.59 -5.95 -5.64
N ARG A 220 26.16 -5.34 -6.68
CA ARG A 220 27.41 -5.77 -7.34
C ARG A 220 28.62 -4.87 -7.03
N ASN A 221 28.48 -3.96 -6.08
CA ASN A 221 29.57 -3.10 -5.61
C ASN A 221 30.11 -3.60 -4.28
#